data_AF-A1VV45-F1
#
_entry.id   AF-A1VV45-F1
#
_cell.length_a   1.000
_cell.length_b   1.000
_cell.length_c   1.000
_cell.angle_alpha   90.00
_cell.angle_beta   90.00
_cell.angle_gamma   90.00
#
_symmetry.space_group_name_H-M   'P 1'
#
loop_
_entity.id
_entity.type
_entity.pdbx_description
1 polymer ?
#
loop_
_entity_poly.entity_id
_entity_poly.type
_entity_poly.pdbx_seq_one_letter_code
_entity_poly.pdbx_strand_id
1 'polypeptide(L)'
;MNMAKIKIASAVVLMAASALLGGCAFQSFRVDEASMRYAEALPQGLSYAWRQGGKVWLVPAKNVFLGSARTLSGQTMMMASEGSYFTIADAPPSFYIEIDSRIEPLSIPIQ
;
A
#
# COMPACT_ATOMS: atom_id res chain seq x y z
N MET A 1 -31.32 70.13 -23.23
CA MET A 1 -31.71 69.20 -22.15
C MET A 1 -31.56 67.78 -22.72
N ASN A 2 -30.36 67.21 -22.60
CA ASN A 2 -30.01 65.92 -23.22
C ASN A 2 -29.93 64.84 -22.15
N MET A 3 -30.83 63.86 -22.25
CA MET A 3 -30.94 62.70 -21.37
C MET A 3 -29.67 61.84 -21.40
N ALA A 4 -29.04 61.71 -20.24
CA ALA A 4 -27.97 60.75 -19.97
C ALA A 4 -28.54 59.32 -20.02
N LYS A 5 -27.97 58.46 -20.87
CA LYS A 5 -28.23 57.02 -20.85
C LYS A 5 -27.35 56.39 -19.77
N ILE A 6 -27.95 56.10 -18.61
CA ILE A 6 -27.37 55.28 -17.55
C ILE A 6 -27.33 53.84 -18.09
N LYS A 7 -26.13 53.32 -18.37
CA LYS A 7 -25.93 51.90 -18.66
C LYS A 7 -25.64 51.20 -17.33
N ILE A 8 -26.65 50.47 -16.86
CA ILE A 8 -26.57 49.63 -15.66
C ILE A 8 -25.66 48.44 -15.95
N ALA A 9 -24.71 48.25 -15.04
CA ALA A 9 -23.80 47.13 -14.95
C ALA A 9 -24.53 45.78 -14.92
N SER A 10 -23.91 44.73 -15.47
CA SER A 10 -23.79 43.40 -14.86
C SER A 10 -23.37 42.36 -15.90
N ALA A 11 -22.12 41.92 -15.80
CA ALA A 11 -21.62 40.59 -16.18
C ALA A 11 -20.11 40.63 -15.87
N VAL A 12 -19.71 40.44 -14.62
CA VAL A 12 -19.33 39.11 -14.10
C VAL A 12 -18.56 38.32 -15.15
N VAL A 13 -17.25 38.52 -15.20
CA VAL A 13 -16.30 37.40 -15.38
C VAL A 13 -15.06 37.77 -14.57
N LEU A 14 -15.05 37.41 -13.28
CA LEU A 14 -13.78 37.08 -12.64
C LEU A 14 -13.27 35.84 -13.38
N MET A 15 -12.32 36.01 -14.32
CA MET A 15 -11.50 34.88 -14.73
C MET A 15 -10.61 34.55 -13.55
N ALA A 16 -11.12 33.69 -12.68
CA ALA A 16 -10.34 32.99 -11.69
C ALA A 16 -9.19 32.32 -12.42
N ALA A 17 -7.98 32.76 -12.08
CA ALA A 17 -6.73 32.06 -12.37
C ALA A 17 -6.85 30.63 -11.80
N SER A 18 -7.33 29.72 -12.64
CA SER A 18 -7.56 28.31 -12.32
C SER A 18 -6.49 27.46 -13.01
N ALA A 19 -5.25 27.96 -13.06
CA ALA A 19 -4.13 27.30 -13.74
C ALA A 19 -3.09 26.69 -12.77
N LEU A 20 -3.42 26.55 -11.49
CA LEU A 20 -2.54 25.89 -10.50
C LEU A 20 -3.24 24.76 -9.72
N LEU A 21 -4.43 24.33 -10.15
CA LEU A 21 -5.16 23.21 -9.56
C LEU A 21 -5.74 22.28 -10.65
N GLY A 22 -4.92 21.96 -11.66
CA GLY A 22 -5.07 20.73 -12.45
C GLY A 22 -4.01 19.77 -11.92
N GLY A 23 -4.23 19.14 -10.77
CA GLY A 23 -5.19 18.06 -10.70
C GLY A 23 -4.52 16.89 -11.37
N CYS A 24 -3.82 16.09 -10.56
CA CYS A 24 -3.07 14.90 -10.92
C CYS A 24 -3.63 14.30 -12.20
N ALA A 25 -2.88 14.43 -13.30
CA ALA A 25 -3.13 13.62 -14.48
C ALA A 25 -3.33 12.22 -13.96
N PHE A 26 -4.55 11.71 -14.14
CA PHE A 26 -4.91 10.34 -13.89
C PHE A 26 -3.88 9.50 -14.65
N GLN A 27 -2.78 9.14 -13.99
CA GLN A 27 -2.04 7.97 -14.36
C GLN A 27 -3.10 6.89 -14.19
N SER A 28 -3.65 6.48 -15.32
CA SER A 28 -4.27 5.19 -15.47
C SER A 28 -3.21 4.20 -14.97
N PHE A 29 -3.25 3.90 -13.68
CA PHE A 29 -2.63 2.72 -13.15
C PHE A 29 -3.25 1.61 -13.98
N ARG A 30 -2.47 1.06 -14.92
CA ARG A 30 -2.72 -0.28 -15.40
C ARG A 30 -2.68 -1.12 -14.15
N VAL A 31 -3.85 -1.47 -13.64
CA VAL A 31 -4.00 -2.55 -12.66
C VAL A 31 -3.70 -3.83 -13.44
N ASP A 32 -2.44 -4.03 -13.79
CA ASP A 32 -1.92 -5.32 -14.28
C ASP A 32 -1.56 -6.24 -13.11
N GLU A 33 -1.64 -5.76 -11.85
CA GLU A 33 -1.40 -6.57 -10.65
C GLU A 33 -2.70 -7.17 -10.08
N ALA A 34 -3.40 -7.99 -10.88
CA ALA A 34 -4.56 -8.75 -10.41
C ALA A 34 -4.19 -9.99 -9.57
N SER A 35 -2.93 -10.19 -9.22
CA SER A 35 -2.43 -11.45 -8.65
C SER A 35 -1.86 -11.29 -7.24
N MET A 36 -2.65 -10.71 -6.34
CA MET A 36 -2.43 -10.88 -4.90
C MET A 36 -2.65 -12.35 -4.52
N ARG A 37 -1.68 -12.95 -3.83
CA ARG A 37 -1.80 -14.32 -3.28
C ARG A 37 -1.72 -14.25 -1.77
N TYR A 38 -2.78 -14.69 -1.10
CA TYR A 38 -2.87 -14.66 0.36
C TYR A 38 -2.35 -15.97 0.98
N ALA A 39 -1.87 -15.89 2.21
CA ALA A 39 -1.64 -17.10 3.01
C ALA A 39 -2.98 -17.82 3.25
N GLU A 40 -3.01 -19.14 3.07
CA GLU A 40 -4.20 -19.96 3.36
C GLU A 40 -4.39 -20.18 4.87
N ALA A 41 -3.28 -20.22 5.61
CA ALA A 41 -3.26 -20.33 7.05
C ALA A 41 -2.32 -19.28 7.63
N LEU A 42 -2.77 -18.59 8.68
CA LEU A 42 -1.99 -17.57 9.38
C LEU A 42 -1.61 -18.05 10.78
N PRO A 43 -0.33 -17.93 11.17
CA PRO A 43 0.06 -18.18 12.55
C PRO A 43 -0.56 -17.14 13.48
N GLN A 44 -0.72 -17.52 14.75
CA GLN A 44 -1.26 -16.63 15.77
C GLN A 44 -0.34 -15.41 15.93
N GLY A 45 -0.86 -14.23 15.59
CA GLY A 45 -0.15 -12.97 15.67
C GLY A 45 0.02 -12.25 14.32
N LEU A 46 -0.41 -12.87 13.21
CA LEU A 46 -0.62 -12.17 11.94
C LEU A 46 -2.12 -11.99 11.67
N SER A 47 -2.49 -10.78 11.25
CA SER A 47 -3.85 -10.49 10.78
C SER A 47 -4.01 -10.85 9.30
N TYR A 48 -2.98 -10.55 8.50
CA TYR A 48 -2.94 -10.83 7.06
C TYR A 48 -1.51 -11.06 6.59
N ALA A 49 -1.36 -11.88 5.55
CA ALA A 49 -0.11 -12.01 4.81
C ALA A 49 -0.42 -12.30 3.34
N TRP A 50 0.28 -11.62 2.42
CA TRP A 50 0.10 -11.82 0.98
C TRP A 50 1.37 -11.54 0.19
N ARG A 51 1.41 -11.98 -1.07
CA ARG A 51 2.47 -11.67 -2.03
C ARG A 51 1.94 -10.72 -3.12
N GLN A 52 2.70 -9.67 -3.41
CA GLN A 52 2.44 -8.69 -4.48
C GLN A 52 3.75 -7.99 -4.86
N GLY A 53 3.99 -7.78 -6.17
CA GLY A 53 5.13 -7.00 -6.65
C GLY A 53 6.49 -7.55 -6.21
N GLY A 54 6.67 -8.88 -6.17
CA GLY A 54 7.90 -9.53 -5.71
C GLY A 54 8.15 -9.47 -4.20
N LYS A 55 7.23 -8.89 -3.42
CA LYS A 55 7.31 -8.79 -1.97
C LYS A 55 6.24 -9.63 -1.30
N VAL A 56 6.60 -10.18 -0.15
CA VAL A 56 5.63 -10.63 0.85
C VAL A 56 5.32 -9.47 1.78
N TRP A 57 4.04 -9.22 2.00
CA TRP A 57 3.49 -8.22 2.90
C TRP A 57 2.91 -8.93 4.13
N LEU A 58 3.18 -8.38 5.30
CA LEU A 58 2.81 -8.94 6.60
C LEU A 58 2.14 -7.86 7.44
N VAL A 59 0.97 -8.20 7.98
CA VAL A 59 0.22 -7.36 8.92
C VAL A 59 0.25 -8.01 10.29
N PRO A 60 0.98 -7.46 11.26
CA PRO A 60 0.92 -7.96 12.63
C PRO A 60 -0.48 -7.77 13.22
N ALA A 61 -0.88 -8.66 14.11
CA ALA A 61 -2.01 -8.42 14.99
C ALA A 61 -1.68 -7.32 16.00
N LYS A 62 -2.72 -6.77 16.65
CA LYS A 62 -2.56 -5.71 17.65
C LYS A 62 -1.65 -6.20 18.80
N ASN A 63 -0.71 -5.36 19.21
CA ASN A 63 0.25 -5.63 20.30
C ASN A 63 1.14 -6.87 20.07
N VAL A 64 1.40 -7.22 18.80
CA VAL A 64 2.32 -8.32 18.45
C VAL A 64 3.61 -7.76 17.87
N PHE A 65 4.72 -8.35 18.28
CA PHE A 65 6.03 -8.06 17.74
C PHE A 65 6.41 -9.10 16.68
N LEU A 66 6.78 -8.63 15.48
CA LEU A 66 7.43 -9.45 14.46
C LEU A 66 8.95 -9.27 14.57
N GLY A 67 9.64 -10.37 14.81
CA GLY A 67 11.10 -10.43 14.95
C GLY A 67 11.78 -10.62 13.61
N SER A 68 12.48 -11.76 13.47
CA SER A 68 13.16 -12.15 12.24
C SER A 68 12.29 -13.02 11.32
N ALA A 69 12.57 -12.98 10.02
CA ALA A 69 12.09 -13.98 9.07
C ALA A 69 13.27 -14.77 8.51
N ARG A 70 13.10 -16.08 8.31
CA ARG A 70 14.17 -16.98 7.88
C ARG A 70 13.66 -17.97 6.86
N THR A 71 14.46 -18.29 5.85
CA THR A 71 14.16 -19.40 4.93
C THR A 71 14.07 -20.73 5.69
N LEU A 72 13.51 -21.77 5.07
CA LEU A 72 13.50 -23.12 5.67
C LEU A 72 14.90 -23.68 5.91
N SER A 73 15.92 -23.20 5.18
CA SER A 73 17.33 -23.53 5.40
C SER A 73 17.98 -22.73 6.56
N GLY A 74 17.24 -21.82 7.20
CA GLY A 74 17.71 -21.02 8.33
C GLY A 74 18.39 -19.70 7.97
N GLN A 75 18.46 -19.33 6.68
CA GLN A 75 19.02 -18.06 6.26
C GLN A 75 18.07 -16.92 6.65
N THR A 76 18.57 -15.91 7.37
CA THR A 76 17.78 -14.73 7.74
C THR A 76 17.50 -13.87 6.51
N MET A 77 16.23 -13.48 6.35
CA MET A 77 15.75 -12.59 5.29
C MET A 77 15.57 -11.18 5.84
N MET A 78 15.82 -10.17 5.00
CA MET A 78 15.64 -8.78 5.39
C MET A 78 14.15 -8.43 5.47
N MET A 79 13.72 -7.90 6.62
CA MET A 79 12.38 -7.34 6.81
C MET A 79 12.47 -5.82 6.78
N ALA A 80 11.64 -5.18 5.95
CA ALA A 80 11.51 -3.72 5.91
C ALA A 80 10.17 -3.31 6.53
N SER A 81 10.14 -2.17 7.21
CA SER A 81 8.89 -1.56 7.68
C SER A 81 8.38 -0.59 6.60
N GLU A 82 7.11 -0.75 6.23
CA GLU A 82 6.39 0.11 5.28
C GLU A 82 5.12 0.64 5.96
N GLY A 83 5.30 1.55 6.92
CA GLY A 83 4.21 2.06 7.75
C GLY A 83 3.74 1.02 8.77
N SER A 84 2.46 0.64 8.71
CA SER A 84 1.88 -0.39 9.60
C SER A 84 2.14 -1.83 9.12
N TYR A 85 2.86 -2.00 8.02
CA TYR A 85 3.15 -3.27 7.38
C TYR A 85 4.63 -3.61 7.48
N PHE A 86 4.94 -4.89 7.37
CA PHE A 86 6.29 -5.37 7.11
C PHE A 86 6.36 -6.01 5.73
N THR A 87 7.49 -5.82 5.04
CA THR A 87 7.73 -6.43 3.75
C THR A 87 9.01 -7.27 3.74
N ILE A 88 8.99 -8.34 2.93
CA ILE A 88 10.15 -9.20 2.66
C ILE A 88 10.26 -9.34 1.15
N ALA A 89 11.34 -8.83 0.57
CA ALA A 89 11.61 -8.99 -0.86
C ALA A 89 12.08 -10.42 -1.17
N ASP A 90 11.63 -10.96 -2.31
CA ASP A 90 12.09 -12.23 -2.87
C ASP A 90 12.00 -13.43 -1.91
N ALA A 91 11.05 -13.39 -0.97
CA ALA A 91 10.83 -14.48 -0.03
C ALA A 91 10.37 -15.75 -0.78
N PRO A 92 10.88 -16.94 -0.41
CA PRO A 92 10.40 -18.21 -0.98
C PRO A 92 8.92 -18.46 -0.65
N PRO A 93 8.24 -19.42 -1.30
CA PRO A 93 6.84 -19.74 -1.04
C PRO A 93 6.53 -20.05 0.43
N SER A 94 7.48 -20.68 1.12
CA SER A 94 7.38 -21.08 2.51
C SER A 94 8.63 -20.67 3.28
N PHE A 95 8.44 -20.14 4.48
CA PHE A 95 9.52 -19.68 5.34
C PHE A 95 9.07 -19.68 6.81
N TYR A 96 9.99 -19.38 7.72
CA TYR A 96 9.71 -19.19 9.13
C TYR A 96 9.67 -17.70 9.48
N ILE A 97 8.71 -17.32 10.32
CA ILE A 97 8.60 -15.98 10.89
C ILE A 97 8.61 -16.06 12.42
N GLU A 98 9.33 -15.13 13.04
CA GLU A 98 9.37 -14.98 14.48
C GLU A 98 8.27 -14.03 14.95
N ILE A 99 7.39 -14.51 15.82
CA ILE A 99 6.25 -13.78 16.36
C ILE A 99 6.29 -13.90 17.89
N ASP A 100 6.52 -12.79 18.59
CA ASP A 100 6.69 -12.77 20.06
C ASP A 100 7.65 -13.86 20.56
N SER A 101 8.83 -13.96 19.92
CA SER A 101 9.88 -14.96 20.19
C SER A 101 9.51 -16.43 19.89
N ARG A 102 8.35 -16.71 19.29
CA ARG A 102 8.00 -18.03 18.74
C ARG A 102 8.33 -18.09 17.26
N ILE A 103 8.89 -19.19 16.79
CA ILE A 103 9.17 -19.42 15.38
C ILE A 103 7.98 -20.19 14.78
N GLU A 104 7.29 -19.56 13.84
CA GLU A 104 6.08 -20.09 13.22
C GLU A 104 6.28 -20.28 11.71
N PRO A 105 5.77 -21.37 11.11
CA PRO A 105 5.79 -21.53 9.67
C PRO A 105 4.77 -20.60 9.00
N LEU A 106 5.14 -20.03 7.86
CA LEU A 106 4.25 -19.25 7.02
C LEU A 106 4.43 -19.66 5.55
N SER A 107 3.30 -19.91 4.87
CA SER A 107 3.26 -20.30 3.47
C SER A 107 2.34 -19.35 2.70
N ILE A 108 2.87 -18.76 1.64
CA ILE A 108 2.17 -17.85 0.74
C ILE A 108 2.47 -18.32 -0.70
N PRO A 109 1.46 -18.63 -1.53
CA PRO A 109 1.68 -19.12 -2.89
C PRO A 109 2.46 -18.13 -3.78
N ILE A 110 3.30 -18.65 -4.67
CA ILE A 110 3.89 -17.87 -5.78
C ILE A 110 2.88 -17.75 -6.94
N GLN A 111 3.14 -16.80 -7.85
CA GLN A 111 2.38 -16.70 -9.10
C GLN A 111 2.78 -17.80 -10.07
#